data_AF-A0A7L2RSV4-F1
#
_entry.id   AF-A0A7L2RSV4-F1
#
_cell.length_a   1.000
_cell.length_b   1.000
_cell.length_c   1.000
_cell.angle_alpha   90.00
_cell.angle_beta   90.00
_cell.angle_gamma   90.00
#
_symmetry.space_group_name_H-M   'P 1'
#
loop_
_entity.id
_entity.type
_entity.pdbx_description
1 polymer ?
#
loop_
_entity_poly.entity_id
_entity_poly.type
_entity_poly.pdbx_seq_one_letter_code
_entity_poly.pdbx_strand_id
1 'polypeptide(L)' 'SSFFSGERPFKCPFEGCGRSFTTSNIRKVHIRTHTGERPYYCTEPGCGRAFASATNYKNHVRIHTG' A
#
# COMPACT_ATOMS: atom_id res chain seq x y z
N SER A 1 -31.17 -2.23 13.49
CA SER A 1 -29.95 -2.33 14.31
C SER A 1 -28.73 -2.33 13.40
N SER A 2 -27.68 -1.64 13.81
CA SER A 2 -26.61 -1.03 13.03
C SER A 2 -25.77 -1.98 12.16
N PHE A 3 -25.72 -1.73 10.84
CA PHE A 3 -24.89 -2.43 9.84
C PHE A 3 -23.51 -1.78 9.65
N PHE A 4 -22.81 -1.41 10.72
CA PHE A 4 -21.42 -0.97 10.62
C PHE A 4 -20.55 -1.79 11.56
N SER A 5 -20.25 -3.01 11.13
CA SER A 5 -19.02 -3.67 11.55
C SER A 5 -17.86 -2.85 10.99
N GLY A 6 -17.43 -1.83 11.74
CA GLY A 6 -16.12 -1.17 11.58
C GLY A 6 -14.96 -2.12 11.93
N GLU A 7 -15.18 -3.41 11.79
CA GLU A 7 -14.25 -4.46 12.13
C GLU A 7 -13.06 -4.37 11.16
N ARG A 8 -11.88 -4.21 11.74
CA ARG A 8 -10.61 -4.22 11.04
C ARG A 8 -9.89 -5.52 11.39
N PRO A 9 -10.32 -6.67 10.84
CA PRO A 9 -9.77 -7.97 11.24
C PRO A 9 -8.30 -8.12 10.84
N PHE A 10 -7.83 -7.34 9.87
CA PHE A 10 -6.47 -7.45 9.35
C PHE A 10 -5.50 -6.60 10.16
N LYS A 11 -5.00 -7.14 11.28
CA LYS A 11 -3.97 -6.50 12.12
C LYS A 11 -2.57 -6.58 11.50
N CYS A 12 -1.77 -5.55 11.70
CA CYS A 12 -0.35 -5.53 11.36
C CYS A 12 0.42 -6.52 12.24
N PRO A 13 1.29 -7.37 11.67
CA PRO A 13 2.04 -8.36 12.44
C PRO A 13 3.30 -7.79 13.11
N PHE A 14 3.65 -6.52 12.88
CA PHE A 14 4.81 -5.90 13.50
C PHE A 14 4.48 -5.45 14.93
N GLU A 15 5.23 -5.98 15.87
CA GLU A 15 5.17 -5.60 17.28
C GLU A 15 5.39 -4.09 17.43
N GLY A 16 4.57 -3.44 18.27
CA GLY A 16 4.61 -1.98 18.46
C GLY A 16 3.89 -1.15 17.39
N CYS A 17 3.42 -1.72 16.28
CA CYS A 17 2.67 -0.96 15.27
C CYS A 17 1.19 -0.76 15.62
N GLY A 18 0.53 -1.80 16.14
CA GLY A 18 -0.88 -1.76 16.59
C GLY A 18 -1.94 -1.45 15.52
N ARG A 19 -1.56 -1.22 14.26
CA ARG A 19 -2.49 -0.85 13.19
C ARG A 19 -3.32 -2.03 12.70
N SER A 20 -4.58 -1.76 12.35
CA SER A 20 -5.50 -2.72 11.75
C SER A 20 -6.21 -2.14 10.52
N PHE A 21 -6.56 -3.02 9.60
CA PHE A 21 -7.11 -2.67 8.29
C PHE A 21 -8.38 -3.46 8.00
N THR A 22 -9.24 -2.88 7.15
CA THR A 22 -10.50 -3.48 6.72
C THR A 22 -10.30 -4.57 5.67
N THR A 23 -9.17 -4.55 4.95
CA THR A 23 -8.85 -5.57 3.94
C THR A 23 -7.41 -6.05 4.05
N SER A 24 -7.17 -7.31 3.65
CA SER A 24 -5.84 -7.91 3.64
C SER A 24 -4.88 -7.19 2.68
N ASN A 25 -5.39 -6.66 1.57
CA ASN A 25 -4.59 -5.94 0.59
C ASN A 25 -4.00 -4.63 1.18
N ILE A 26 -4.81 -3.85 1.89
CA ILE A 26 -4.34 -2.62 2.54
C ILE A 26 -3.31 -2.97 3.63
N ARG A 27 -3.54 -4.03 4.41
CA ARG A 27 -2.55 -4.53 5.38
C ARG A 27 -1.23 -4.91 4.69
N LYS A 28 -1.26 -5.66 3.59
CA LYS A 28 -0.04 -6.07 2.85
C LYS A 28 0.74 -4.87 2.35
N VAL A 29 0.07 -3.87 1.78
CA VAL A 29 0.71 -2.62 1.35
C VAL A 29 1.30 -1.87 2.54
N HIS A 30 0.61 -1.86 3.70
CA HIS A 30 1.17 -1.27 4.91
C HIS A 30 2.42 -2.01 5.42
N ILE A 31 2.45 -3.35 5.37
CA ILE A 31 3.63 -4.14 5.79
C ILE A 31 4.90 -3.69 5.05
N ARG A 32 4.77 -3.31 3.78
CA ARG A 32 5.88 -2.78 2.97
C ARG A 32 6.48 -1.49 3.51
N THR A 33 5.77 -0.73 4.36
CA THR A 33 6.33 0.45 5.02
C THR A 33 7.31 0.09 6.14
N HIS A 34 7.19 -1.12 6.71
CA HIS A 34 8.12 -1.63 7.70
C HIS A 34 9.33 -2.29 7.04
N THR A 35 9.12 -3.06 5.97
CA THR A 35 10.20 -3.78 5.27
C THR A 35 10.97 -2.93 4.28
N GLY A 36 10.41 -1.79 3.85
CA GLY A 36 10.97 -0.96 2.78
C GLY A 36 10.78 -1.53 1.37
N GLU A 37 10.05 -2.64 1.23
CA GLU A 37 9.82 -3.29 -0.06
C GLU A 37 8.98 -2.38 -0.99
N ARG A 38 9.49 -2.14 -2.21
CA ARG A 38 8.79 -1.33 -3.21
C ARG A 38 8.78 -2.07 -4.56
N PRO A 39 7.87 -3.04 -4.76
CA PRO A 39 7.92 -3.92 -5.92
C PRO A 39 7.51 -3.23 -7.23
N TYR A 40 6.93 -2.03 -7.16
CA TYR A 40 6.45 -1.31 -8.35
C TYR A 40 7.44 -0.19 -8.70
N TYR A 41 8.34 -0.47 -9.66
CA TYR A 41 9.32 0.49 -10.14
C TYR A 41 8.83 1.18 -11.41
N CYS A 42 9.00 2.50 -11.46
CA CYS A 42 8.79 3.26 -12.68
C CYS A 42 9.94 3.00 -13.65
N THR A 43 9.59 2.53 -14.84
CA THR A 43 10.53 2.22 -15.93
C THR A 43 10.85 3.42 -16.80
N GLU A 44 10.24 4.58 -16.53
CA GLU A 44 10.46 5.77 -17.33
C GLU A 44 11.88 6.31 -17.13
N PRO A 45 12.58 6.65 -18.23
CA PRO A 45 13.96 7.10 -18.18
C PRO A 45 14.08 8.37 -17.35
N GLY A 46 14.98 8.37 -16.36
CA GLY A 46 15.22 9.50 -15.47
C GLY A 46 14.24 9.64 -14.30
N CYS A 47 13.20 8.78 -14.17
CA CYS A 47 12.26 8.88 -13.05
C CYS A 47 12.75 8.19 -11.78
N GLY A 48 13.18 6.92 -11.89
CA GLY A 48 13.74 6.14 -10.77
C GLY A 48 12.82 5.94 -9.56
N ARG A 49 11.52 6.27 -9.66
CA ARG A 49 10.59 6.18 -8.53
C ARG A 49 10.09 4.74 -8.33
N ALA A 50 10.01 4.31 -7.08
CA ALA A 50 9.45 3.02 -6.69
C ALA A 50 8.29 3.20 -5.69
N PHE A 51 7.29 2.33 -5.76
CA PHE A 51 6.06 2.43 -4.97
C PHE A 51 5.76 1.12 -4.22
N ALA A 52 5.15 1.25 -3.05
CA ALA A 52 4.70 0.12 -2.24
C ALA A 52 3.31 -0.40 -2.64
N SER A 53 2.53 0.36 -3.42
CA SER A 53 1.17 0.00 -3.84
C SER A 53 0.99 0.12 -5.35
N ALA A 54 0.22 -0.81 -5.93
CA ALA A 54 -0.08 -0.82 -7.35
C ALA A 54 -0.91 0.41 -7.77
N THR A 55 -1.84 0.84 -6.92
CA THR A 55 -2.69 2.01 -7.18
C THR A 55 -1.85 3.29 -7.28
N ASN A 56 -0.89 3.49 -6.37
CA ASN A 56 -0.02 4.66 -6.43
C ASN A 56 0.90 4.61 -7.66
N TYR A 57 1.46 3.45 -7.98
CA TYR A 57 2.25 3.26 -9.20
C TYR A 57 1.44 3.58 -10.47
N LYS A 58 0.21 3.04 -10.59
CA LYS A 58 -0.67 3.29 -11.73
C LYS A 58 -1.01 4.77 -11.88
N ASN A 59 -1.29 5.47 -10.79
CA ASN A 59 -1.56 6.90 -10.83
C ASN A 59 -0.30 7.69 -11.20
N HIS A 60 0.88 7.25 -10.74
CA HIS A 60 2.14 7.89 -11.09
C HIS A 60 2.46 7.76 -12.58
N VAL A 61 2.37 6.56 -13.17
CA VAL A 61 2.75 6.39 -14.59
C VAL A 61 1.90 7.22 -15.55
N ARG A 62 0.66 7.55 -15.16
CA ARG A 62 -0.23 8.43 -15.94
C ARG A 62 0.30 9.85 -16.11
N ILE A 63 1.26 10.29 -15.28
CA ILE A 63 1.88 11.61 -15.44
C ILE A 63 2.90 11.64 -16.59
N HIS A 64 3.44 10.48 -16.98
CA HIS A 64 4.46 10.38 -18.03
C HIS A 64 3.85 10.18 -19.40
N THR A 65 2.70 9.49 -19.46
CA THR A 65 1.91 9.29 -20.68
C THR A 65 0.99 10.48 -21.00
N GLY A 66 1.14 11.60 -20.28
CA GLY A 66 0.38 12.83 -20.51
C GLY A 66 0.81 13.57 -21.77
#